data_AF-A0A942ZFG1-F1
#
_entry.id   AF-A0A942ZFG1-F1
#
_cell.length_a   1.000
_cell.length_b   1.000
_cell.length_c   1.000
_cell.angle_alpha   90.00
_cell.angle_beta   90.00
_cell.angle_gamma   90.00
#
_symmetry.space_group_name_H-M   'P 1'
#
loop_
_entity.id
_entity.type
_entity.pdbx_description
1 polymer ?
#
loop_
_entity_poly.entity_id
_entity_poly.type
_entity_poly.pdbx_seq_one_letter_code
_entity_poly.pdbx_strand_id
1 'polypeptide(L)'
;MKKYVKCAILMACAALFAACGYESVITPIQGTDLSTYTAKTEDGKIVLGVQNKQNIAIIPAAYDKITLSNGVLIADYTSVKGKQLYNLYKLNGTKAINAELETCEWKGNHFRTTCHLGEFLYYPEIGTTFGPYQSSIVWQDIIFYNELKNNVSKSGFIRENGTAMQTNEPIFVIKDKKSGNLFFAIQQGKKAVLYDYDLNPKTDKTLSAWSWSQLKKQLTDKQQLSDKITLGSVANIKAF
;
A
#
# COMPACT_ATOMS: atom_id res chain seq x y z
N MET A 1 2.22 -26.21 3.00
CA MET A 1 1.43 -26.25 4.25
C MET A 1 1.27 -24.83 4.76
N LYS A 2 0.09 -24.22 4.62
CA LYS A 2 -0.18 -22.85 5.08
C LYS A 2 -0.51 -22.88 6.58
N LYS A 3 0.35 -22.31 7.43
CA LYS A 3 0.05 -22.12 8.85
C LYS A 3 -0.79 -20.86 8.99
N TYR A 4 -2.08 -21.02 9.30
CA TYR A 4 -2.95 -19.94 9.74
C TYR A 4 -2.47 -19.46 11.12
N VAL A 5 -1.82 -18.30 11.19
CA VAL A 5 -1.53 -17.65 12.47
C VAL A 5 -2.78 -16.88 12.87
N LYS A 6 -3.49 -17.42 13.86
CA LYS A 6 -4.66 -16.80 14.49
C LYS A 6 -4.26 -15.42 15.04
N CYS A 7 -5.04 -14.39 14.73
CA CYS A 7 -4.95 -13.06 15.35
C CYS A 7 -4.91 -13.20 16.89
N ALA A 8 -3.77 -12.90 17.50
CA ALA A 8 -3.70 -12.65 18.93
C ALA A 8 -3.98 -11.16 19.15
N ILE A 9 -5.24 -10.82 19.45
CA ILE A 9 -5.61 -9.50 19.95
C ILE A 9 -5.19 -9.48 21.42
N LEU A 10 -4.05 -8.85 21.74
CA LEU A 10 -3.69 -8.57 23.13
C LEU A 10 -4.12 -7.14 23.47
N MET A 11 -5.20 -7.04 24.25
CA MET A 11 -5.60 -5.81 24.94
C MET A 11 -4.67 -5.62 26.13
N ALA A 12 -3.81 -4.60 26.10
CA ALA A 12 -3.15 -4.11 27.29
C ALA A 12 -4.10 -3.13 27.98
N CYS A 13 -4.82 -3.59 29.00
CA CYS A 13 -5.53 -2.72 29.92
C CYS A 13 -4.51 -2.03 30.83
N ALA A 14 -4.40 -0.70 30.72
CA ALA A 14 -3.59 0.11 31.65
C ALA A 14 -4.21 0.02 33.05
N ALA A 15 -3.59 -0.73 33.95
CA ALA A 15 -3.93 -0.71 35.36
C ALA A 15 -3.40 0.57 36.01
N LEU A 16 -4.30 1.37 36.58
CA LEU A 16 -3.99 2.54 37.39
C LEU A 16 -3.27 2.13 38.67
N PHE A 17 -2.10 2.71 38.93
CA PHE A 17 -1.54 2.79 40.28
C PHE A 17 -1.23 4.26 40.61
N ALA A 18 -1.87 4.75 41.68
CA ALA A 18 -1.52 5.99 42.35
C ALA A 18 -0.69 5.67 43.61
N ALA A 19 0.27 6.55 43.92
CA ALA A 19 1.05 6.71 45.16
C ALA A 19 2.52 6.24 45.22
N CYS A 20 3.10 5.66 44.16
CA CYS A 20 4.56 5.53 44.03
C CYS A 20 4.98 6.09 42.67
N GLY A 21 6.23 6.56 42.53
CA GLY A 21 6.74 7.12 41.28
C GLY A 21 6.38 6.26 40.07
N TYR A 22 6.17 6.89 38.92
CA TYR A 22 5.81 6.16 37.71
C TYR A 22 6.91 5.16 37.34
N GLU A 23 6.57 3.87 37.33
CA GLU A 23 7.43 2.81 36.83
C GLU A 23 7.00 2.42 35.41
N SER A 24 7.98 2.29 34.51
CA SER A 24 7.72 1.85 33.14
C SER A 24 7.31 0.38 33.14
N VAL A 25 6.16 0.07 32.52
CA VAL A 25 5.71 -1.29 32.30
C VAL A 25 6.26 -1.78 30.97
N ILE A 26 7.02 -2.87 31.01
CA ILE A 26 7.59 -3.53 29.83
C ILE A 26 6.76 -4.77 29.51
N THR A 27 6.29 -4.89 28.27
CA THR A 27 5.51 -6.04 27.81
C THR A 27 6.13 -6.63 26.54
N PRO A 28 6.56 -7.90 26.53
CA PRO A 28 7.11 -8.56 25.35
C PRO A 28 6.11 -8.62 24.19
N ILE A 29 6.57 -8.36 22.96
CA ILE A 29 5.79 -8.54 21.74
C ILE A 29 6.02 -9.96 21.21
N GLN A 30 5.03 -10.82 21.41
CA GLN A 30 5.10 -12.24 21.05
C GLN A 30 5.51 -12.45 19.58
N GLY A 31 6.43 -13.38 19.35
CA GLY A 31 6.98 -13.68 18.01
C GLY A 31 8.10 -12.75 17.55
N THR A 32 8.62 -11.88 18.43
CA THR A 32 9.73 -10.97 18.14
C THR A 32 10.69 -10.83 19.34
N ASP A 33 11.88 -10.28 19.11
CA ASP A 33 12.84 -9.87 20.15
C ASP A 33 12.52 -8.46 20.73
N LEU A 34 11.30 -7.96 20.53
CA LEU A 34 10.88 -6.60 20.88
C LEU A 34 9.96 -6.59 22.09
N SER A 35 9.88 -5.45 22.76
CA SER A 35 8.92 -5.19 23.84
C SER A 35 8.32 -3.80 23.69
N THR A 36 7.03 -3.65 24.02
CA THR A 36 6.48 -2.33 24.28
C THR A 36 6.93 -1.87 25.66
N TYR A 37 7.17 -0.58 25.81
CA TYR A 37 7.41 0.05 27.11
C TYR A 37 6.51 1.27 27.26
N THR A 38 6.08 1.55 28.48
CA THR A 38 5.29 2.75 28.77
C THR A 38 6.20 3.89 29.22
N ALA A 39 5.87 5.13 28.83
CA ALA A 39 6.45 6.34 29.38
C ALA A 39 5.34 7.30 29.83
N LYS A 40 5.64 8.13 30.84
CA LYS A 40 4.77 9.21 31.29
C LYS A 40 5.26 10.53 30.69
N THR A 41 4.38 11.23 29.99
CA THR A 41 4.63 12.57 29.45
C THR A 41 4.53 13.63 30.55
N GLU A 42 4.98 14.86 30.26
CA GLU A 42 4.95 15.98 31.23
C GLU A 42 3.54 16.32 31.71
N ASP A 43 2.54 16.20 30.83
CA ASP A 43 1.11 16.37 31.13
C ASP A 43 0.48 15.15 31.83
N GLY A 44 1.29 14.13 32.13
CA GLY A 44 0.90 12.96 32.91
C GLY A 44 0.21 11.85 32.13
N LYS A 45 0.08 11.97 30.81
CA LYS A 45 -0.43 10.92 29.93
C LYS A 45 0.55 9.75 29.87
N ILE A 46 0.03 8.53 29.83
CA ILE A 46 0.83 7.33 29.60
C ILE A 46 0.81 7.00 28.11
N VAL A 47 2.00 6.88 27.52
CA VAL A 47 2.20 6.56 26.10
C VAL A 47 3.09 5.33 25.96
N LEU A 48 3.01 4.67 24.82
CA LEU A 48 3.78 3.47 24.48
C LEU A 48 4.84 3.78 23.43
N GLY A 49 6.00 3.14 23.60
CA GLY A 49 7.06 3.00 22.60
C GLY A 49 7.45 1.54 22.42
N VAL A 50 8.43 1.27 21.55
CA VAL A 50 8.99 -0.08 21.35
C VAL A 50 10.50 -0.04 21.55
N GLN A 51 11.01 -1.00 22.31
CA GLN A 51 12.43 -1.22 22.53
C GLN A 51 12.86 -2.61 22.06
N ASN A 52 14.14 -2.73 21.72
CA ASN A 52 14.76 -4.02 21.45
C ASN A 52 15.20 -4.72 22.76
N LYS A 53 15.74 -5.94 22.63
CA LYS A 53 16.26 -6.72 23.77
C LYS A 53 17.39 -6.08 24.57
N GLN A 54 18.06 -5.06 24.02
CA GLN A 54 19.06 -4.26 24.71
C GLN A 54 18.46 -3.05 25.44
N ASN A 55 17.13 -2.97 25.52
CA ASN A 55 16.38 -1.83 26.09
C ASN A 55 16.64 -0.51 25.35
N ILE A 56 17.03 -0.57 24.08
CA ILE A 56 17.20 0.61 23.23
C ILE A 56 15.86 0.87 22.54
N ALA A 57 15.32 2.07 22.71
CA ALA A 57 14.11 2.51 22.03
C ALA A 57 14.35 2.55 20.50
N ILE A 58 13.53 1.80 19.75
CA ILE A 58 13.51 1.80 18.28
C ILE A 58 12.27 2.50 17.73
N ILE A 59 11.22 2.63 18.53
CA ILE A 59 10.06 3.49 18.29
C ILE A 59 9.89 4.32 19.57
N PRO A 60 9.95 5.66 19.50
CA PRO A 60 9.84 6.51 20.67
C PRO A 60 8.45 6.38 21.31
N ALA A 61 8.38 6.57 22.63
CA ALA A 61 7.12 6.52 23.34
C ALA A 61 6.28 7.78 23.06
N ALA A 62 5.26 7.62 22.21
CA ALA A 62 4.38 8.70 21.77
C ALA A 62 2.98 8.19 21.35
N TYR A 63 2.70 6.92 21.58
CA TYR A 63 1.54 6.22 21.01
C TYR A 63 0.55 5.80 22.07
N ASP A 64 -0.73 5.76 21.71
CA ASP A 64 -1.80 5.32 22.59
C ASP A 64 -1.89 3.78 22.62
N LYS A 65 -1.54 3.14 21.49
CA LYS A 65 -1.48 1.69 21.35
C LYS A 65 -0.40 1.29 20.35
N ILE A 66 0.18 0.11 20.56
CA ILE A 66 1.06 -0.54 19.60
C ILE A 66 0.60 -1.98 19.44
N THR A 67 0.43 -2.42 18.19
CA THR A 67 0.04 -3.80 17.86
C THR A 67 0.98 -4.38 16.82
N LEU A 68 1.23 -5.69 16.89
CA LEU A 68 1.94 -6.43 15.84
C LEU A 68 0.90 -7.14 14.96
N SER A 69 0.94 -6.87 13.66
CA SER A 69 0.09 -7.52 12.66
C SER A 69 0.90 -7.82 11.41
N ASN A 70 0.95 -9.09 11.00
CA ASN A 70 1.64 -9.54 9.77
C ASN A 70 3.08 -9.00 9.63
N GLY A 71 3.86 -9.01 10.73
CA GLY A 71 5.25 -8.54 10.73
C GLY A 71 5.42 -7.01 10.75
N VAL A 72 4.32 -6.26 10.95
CA VAL A 72 4.30 -4.80 11.00
C VAL A 72 3.82 -4.32 12.36
N LEU A 73 4.55 -3.39 12.95
CA LEU A 73 4.16 -2.68 14.15
C LEU A 73 3.24 -1.52 13.76
N ILE A 74 1.99 -1.57 14.19
CA ILE A 74 0.99 -0.52 13.96
C ILE A 74 0.89 0.27 15.26
N ALA A 75 1.37 1.51 15.21
CA ALA A 75 1.38 2.43 16.34
C ALA A 75 0.30 3.49 16.10
N ASP A 76 -0.73 3.49 16.95
CA ASP A 76 -1.86 4.40 16.83
C ASP A 76 -1.75 5.54 17.85
N TYR A 77 -2.28 6.70 17.50
CA TYR A 77 -2.24 7.87 18.37
C TYR A 77 -3.35 8.86 18.03
N THR A 78 -3.82 9.58 19.04
CA THR A 78 -4.72 10.70 18.88
C THR A 78 -3.91 11.98 18.70
N SER A 79 -4.05 12.63 17.55
CA SER A 79 -3.43 13.93 17.28
C SER A 79 -3.96 15.02 18.22
N VAL A 80 -3.26 16.15 18.30
CA VAL A 80 -3.67 17.34 19.07
C VAL A 80 -5.07 17.84 18.68
N LYS A 81 -5.50 17.59 17.43
CA LYS A 81 -6.83 17.95 16.92
C LYS A 81 -7.91 16.89 17.19
N GLY A 82 -7.62 15.87 18.00
CA GLY A 82 -8.56 14.80 18.35
C GLY A 82 -8.76 13.74 17.26
N LYS A 83 -7.97 13.78 16.18
CA LYS A 83 -8.04 12.79 15.09
C LYS A 83 -7.18 11.57 15.41
N GLN A 84 -7.75 10.37 15.29
CA GLN A 84 -7.01 9.11 15.35
C GLN A 84 -6.12 8.96 14.12
N LEU A 85 -4.84 8.68 14.33
CA LEU A 85 -3.82 8.48 13.31
C LEU A 85 -3.00 7.21 13.58
N TYR A 86 -2.28 6.78 12.55
CA TYR A 86 -1.49 5.55 12.55
C TYR A 86 -0.10 5.80 11.96
N ASN A 87 0.90 5.15 12.55
CA ASN A 87 2.22 4.96 11.94
C ASN A 87 2.48 3.46 11.81
N LEU A 88 2.90 3.03 10.62
CA LEU A 88 3.31 1.65 10.36
C LEU A 88 4.83 1.58 10.41
N TYR A 89 5.35 0.62 11.18
CA TYR A 89 6.77 0.40 11.38
C TYR A 89 7.16 -1.03 11.03
N LYS A 90 8.31 -1.16 10.37
CA LYS A 90 9.02 -2.44 10.25
C LYS A 90 9.54 -2.85 11.64
N LEU A 91 9.83 -4.14 11.85
CA LEU A 91 10.37 -4.63 13.13
C LEU A 91 11.71 -4.00 13.54
N ASN A 92 12.45 -3.42 12.58
CA ASN A 92 13.67 -2.67 12.87
C ASN A 92 13.43 -1.21 13.31
N GLY A 93 12.18 -0.79 13.52
CA GLY A 93 11.82 0.58 13.92
C GLY A 93 11.77 1.61 12.78
N THR A 94 12.05 1.20 11.54
CA THR A 94 11.92 2.11 10.38
C THR A 94 10.45 2.27 10.00
N LYS A 95 9.98 3.50 9.76
CA LYS A 95 8.64 3.74 9.21
C LYS A 95 8.49 3.07 7.85
N ALA A 96 7.42 2.29 7.67
CA ALA A 96 7.04 1.70 6.40
C ALA A 96 6.44 2.74 5.44
N ILE A 97 5.72 3.71 5.99
CA ILE A 97 5.10 4.81 5.26
C ILE A 97 5.40 6.10 6.03
N ASN A 98 5.92 7.12 5.35
CA ASN A 98 6.23 8.41 5.95
C ASN A 98 5.10 9.42 5.67
N ALA A 99 3.93 9.18 6.27
CA ALA A 99 2.75 10.04 6.16
C ALA A 99 1.89 9.94 7.43
N GLU A 100 1.02 10.92 7.66
CA GLU A 100 0.02 10.89 8.75
C GLU A 100 -1.18 10.05 8.32
N LEU A 101 -1.15 8.75 8.59
CA LEU A 101 -2.19 7.83 8.13
C LEU A 101 -3.42 7.91 9.02
N GLU A 102 -4.59 7.89 8.39
CA GLU A 102 -5.90 8.06 9.02
C GLU A 102 -6.69 6.74 9.06
N THR A 103 -6.30 5.78 8.24
CA THR A 103 -6.83 4.41 8.24
C THR A 103 -5.71 3.41 8.07
N CYS A 104 -5.93 2.19 8.57
CA CYS A 104 -5.03 1.06 8.39
C CYS A 104 -5.82 -0.24 8.40
N GLU A 105 -5.84 -0.94 7.26
CA GLU A 105 -6.59 -2.19 7.09
C GLU A 105 -5.71 -3.26 6.43
N TRP A 106 -5.72 -4.48 6.96
CA TRP A 106 -5.08 -5.63 6.33
C TRP A 106 -5.98 -6.25 5.27
N LYS A 107 -5.48 -6.40 4.04
CA LYS A 107 -6.23 -6.95 2.89
C LYS A 107 -5.84 -8.39 2.52
N GLY A 108 -5.06 -9.06 3.37
CA GLY A 108 -4.65 -10.45 3.16
C GLY A 108 -3.19 -10.60 2.73
N ASN A 109 -2.64 -9.62 2.02
CA ASN A 109 -1.23 -9.58 1.60
C ASN A 109 -0.57 -8.19 1.72
N HIS A 110 -1.37 -7.12 1.88
CA HIS A 110 -0.88 -5.77 2.11
C HIS A 110 -1.74 -5.02 3.13
N PHE A 111 -1.17 -3.95 3.66
CA PHE A 111 -1.91 -2.92 4.38
C PHE A 111 -2.39 -1.86 3.40
N ARG A 112 -3.70 -1.59 3.40
CA ARG A 112 -4.32 -0.44 2.73
C ARG A 112 -4.52 0.66 3.76
N THR A 113 -3.97 1.83 3.48
CA THR A 113 -3.98 2.98 4.40
C THR A 113 -4.35 4.24 3.62
N THR A 114 -4.98 5.22 4.27
CA THR A 114 -5.36 6.49 3.64
C THR A 114 -4.89 7.67 4.47
N CYS A 115 -4.68 8.81 3.83
CA CYS A 115 -4.56 10.12 4.47
C CYS A 115 -5.07 11.24 3.56
N HIS A 116 -4.94 12.49 3.99
CA HIS A 116 -5.27 13.67 3.19
C HIS A 116 -4.56 13.75 1.83
N LEU A 117 -3.43 13.05 1.62
CA LEU A 117 -2.72 12.99 0.35
C LEU A 117 -3.30 11.94 -0.63
N GLY A 118 -4.05 10.97 -0.12
CA GLY A 118 -4.55 9.83 -0.89
C GLY A 118 -4.33 8.50 -0.17
N GLU A 119 -4.26 7.44 -0.95
CA GLU A 119 -4.10 6.06 -0.48
C GLU A 119 -2.65 5.58 -0.60
N PHE A 120 -2.24 4.72 0.33
CA PHE A 120 -0.99 3.97 0.27
C PHE A 120 -1.22 2.48 0.50
N LEU A 121 -0.44 1.66 -0.20
CA LEU A 121 -0.36 0.22 0.03
C LEU A 121 1.01 -0.13 0.55
N TYR A 122 1.09 -0.90 1.64
CA TYR A 122 2.34 -1.46 2.12
C TYR A 122 2.30 -2.98 2.09
N TYR A 123 3.23 -3.57 1.33
CA TYR A 123 3.43 -5.01 1.20
C TYR A 123 4.57 -5.45 2.13
N PRO A 124 4.28 -6.02 3.31
CA PRO A 124 5.31 -6.36 4.29
C PRO A 124 6.25 -7.47 3.81
N GLU A 125 5.73 -8.48 3.11
CA GLU A 125 6.53 -9.64 2.64
C GLU A 125 7.68 -9.25 1.69
N ILE A 126 7.44 -8.25 0.83
CA ILE A 126 8.44 -7.73 -0.12
C ILE A 126 9.04 -6.38 0.31
N GLY A 127 8.57 -5.82 1.43
CA GLY A 127 9.08 -4.57 2.01
C GLY A 127 8.82 -3.31 1.17
N THR A 128 7.80 -3.31 0.31
CA THR A 128 7.52 -2.26 -0.68
C THR A 128 6.27 -1.44 -0.32
N THR A 129 6.35 -0.12 -0.50
CA THR A 129 5.24 0.81 -0.31
C THR A 129 4.90 1.50 -1.64
N PHE A 130 3.61 1.60 -1.95
CA PHE A 130 3.08 2.39 -3.07
C PHE A 130 2.21 3.54 -2.53
N GLY A 131 2.25 4.71 -3.18
CA GLY A 131 1.49 5.91 -2.82
C GLY A 131 2.35 7.15 -2.49
N PRO A 132 1.72 8.31 -2.25
CA PRO A 132 0.28 8.53 -2.22
C PRO A 132 -0.31 8.50 -3.63
N TYR A 133 -1.48 7.90 -3.78
CA TYR A 133 -2.21 7.95 -5.03
C TYR A 133 -3.71 8.18 -4.82
N GLN A 134 -4.35 8.74 -5.84
CA GLN A 134 -5.81 8.80 -5.90
C GLN A 134 -6.29 7.64 -6.77
N SER A 135 -7.00 6.69 -6.16
CA SER A 135 -7.58 5.58 -6.90
C SER A 135 -8.70 6.10 -7.79
N SER A 136 -8.60 5.85 -9.09
CA SER A 136 -9.66 6.24 -10.02
C SER A 136 -10.70 5.13 -10.10
N ILE A 137 -10.24 3.88 -10.20
CA ILE A 137 -11.07 2.67 -10.28
C ILE A 137 -10.30 1.50 -9.66
N VAL A 138 -10.99 0.70 -8.84
CA VAL A 138 -10.56 -0.64 -8.45
C VAL A 138 -11.28 -1.61 -9.37
N TRP A 139 -10.55 -2.37 -10.19
CA TRP A 139 -11.14 -3.38 -11.06
C TRP A 139 -10.44 -4.71 -10.83
N GLN A 140 -11.19 -5.68 -10.32
CA GLN A 140 -10.64 -6.94 -9.81
C GLN A 140 -9.53 -6.66 -8.77
N ASP A 141 -8.33 -7.18 -9.02
CA ASP A 141 -7.14 -7.06 -8.18
C ASP A 141 -6.21 -5.92 -8.65
N ILE A 142 -6.68 -5.01 -9.51
CA ILE A 142 -5.87 -3.90 -10.03
C ILE A 142 -6.40 -2.56 -9.54
N ILE A 143 -5.50 -1.78 -8.96
CA ILE A 143 -5.72 -0.40 -8.57
C ILE A 143 -5.11 0.49 -9.65
N PHE A 144 -5.98 1.11 -10.46
CA PHE A 144 -5.57 2.14 -11.41
C PHE A 144 -5.45 3.47 -10.67
N TYR A 145 -4.30 4.10 -10.83
CA TYR A 145 -3.95 5.23 -10.00
C TYR A 145 -3.32 6.36 -10.79
N ASN A 146 -3.57 7.56 -10.29
CA ASN A 146 -2.81 8.74 -10.64
C ASN A 146 -1.97 9.16 -9.44
N GLU A 147 -0.69 9.40 -9.69
CA GLU A 147 0.22 10.02 -8.75
C GLU A 147 0.51 11.45 -9.22
N LEU A 148 0.31 12.43 -8.33
CA LEU A 148 0.73 13.80 -8.52
C LEU A 148 1.96 14.04 -7.65
N LYS A 149 3.14 14.00 -8.27
CA LYS A 149 4.41 14.30 -7.59
C LYS A 149 5.17 15.35 -8.38
N ASN A 150 5.58 16.44 -7.72
CA ASN A 150 6.32 17.55 -8.34
C ASN A 150 5.65 18.13 -9.59
N ASN A 151 4.32 18.31 -9.58
CA ASN A 151 3.51 18.75 -10.74
C ASN A 151 3.57 17.83 -11.97
N VAL A 152 4.10 16.61 -11.85
CA VAL A 152 4.04 15.59 -12.91
C VAL A 152 2.93 14.61 -12.56
N SER A 153 1.88 14.60 -13.38
CA SER A 153 0.85 13.56 -13.33
C SER A 153 1.41 12.29 -13.96
N LYS A 154 1.68 11.30 -13.12
CA LYS A 154 2.02 9.94 -13.53
C LYS A 154 0.78 9.08 -13.39
N SER A 155 0.60 8.19 -14.36
CA SER A 155 -0.46 7.20 -14.29
C SER A 155 0.16 5.82 -14.24
N GLY A 156 -0.54 4.92 -13.58
CA GLY A 156 -0.04 3.58 -13.39
C GLY A 156 -1.14 2.66 -12.92
N PHE A 157 -0.72 1.43 -12.68
CA PHE A 157 -1.54 0.48 -11.99
C PHE A 157 -0.68 -0.32 -11.01
N ILE A 158 -1.29 -0.70 -9.91
CA ILE A 158 -0.71 -1.61 -8.92
C ILE A 158 -1.63 -2.82 -8.87
N ARG A 159 -1.05 -4.00 -9.00
CA ARG A 159 -1.76 -5.26 -8.76
C ARG A 159 -1.72 -5.59 -7.27
N GLU A 160 -2.71 -6.32 -6.79
CA GLU A 160 -2.75 -6.79 -5.41
C GLU A 160 -1.56 -7.67 -5.05
N ASN A 161 -0.83 -8.26 -6.00
CA ASN A 161 0.39 -9.02 -5.69
C ASN A 161 1.63 -8.13 -5.47
N GLY A 162 1.49 -6.81 -5.53
CA GLY A 162 2.58 -5.84 -5.36
C GLY A 162 3.38 -5.55 -6.63
N THR A 163 3.02 -6.13 -7.78
CA THR A 163 3.58 -5.70 -9.07
C THR A 163 2.92 -4.39 -9.50
N ALA A 164 3.72 -3.47 -10.03
CA ALA A 164 3.22 -2.17 -10.44
C ALA A 164 3.96 -1.66 -11.67
N MET A 165 3.25 -0.83 -12.44
CA MET A 165 3.80 -0.12 -13.57
C MET A 165 3.44 1.35 -13.45
N GLN A 166 4.44 2.20 -13.62
CA GLN A 166 4.28 3.64 -13.59
C GLN A 166 4.87 4.27 -14.84
N THR A 167 4.12 5.14 -15.50
CA THR A 167 4.59 5.83 -16.70
C THR A 167 4.02 7.23 -16.83
N ASN A 168 4.73 8.07 -17.57
CA ASN A 168 4.22 9.38 -17.99
C ASN A 168 3.34 9.28 -19.25
N GLU A 169 3.39 8.13 -19.92
CA GLU A 169 2.71 7.87 -21.17
C GLU A 169 1.26 7.43 -20.96
N PRO A 170 0.39 7.58 -21.97
CA PRO A 170 -0.95 7.00 -21.94
C PRO A 170 -0.91 5.47 -21.81
N ILE A 171 -1.74 4.95 -20.90
CA ILE A 171 -1.98 3.53 -20.66
C ILE A 171 -3.36 3.17 -21.21
N PHE A 172 -3.40 2.11 -22.01
CA PHE A 172 -4.64 1.50 -22.45
C PHE A 172 -4.77 0.13 -21.80
N VAL A 173 -5.82 -0.03 -20.99
CA VAL A 173 -6.22 -1.32 -20.43
C VAL A 173 -7.11 -1.99 -21.46
N ILE A 174 -6.68 -3.14 -21.97
CA ILE A 174 -7.35 -3.83 -23.08
C ILE A 174 -7.90 -5.15 -22.57
N LYS A 175 -9.23 -5.26 -22.51
CA LYS A 175 -9.91 -6.51 -22.22
C LYS A 175 -10.14 -7.29 -23.50
N ASP A 176 -9.58 -8.49 -23.60
CA ASP A 176 -9.96 -9.44 -24.64
C ASP A 176 -11.30 -10.08 -24.29
N LYS A 177 -12.33 -9.84 -25.10
CA LYS A 177 -13.68 -10.38 -24.89
C LYS A 177 -13.73 -11.90 -25.04
N LYS A 178 -12.83 -12.50 -25.84
CA LYS A 178 -12.83 -13.94 -26.08
C LYS A 178 -12.24 -14.72 -24.91
N SER A 179 -11.06 -14.32 -24.44
CA SER A 179 -10.38 -15.00 -23.31
C SER A 179 -10.79 -14.46 -21.95
N GLY A 180 -11.27 -13.23 -21.87
CA GLY A 180 -11.46 -12.50 -20.62
C GLY A 180 -10.16 -11.89 -20.06
N ASN A 181 -9.01 -12.16 -20.70
CA ASN A 181 -7.71 -11.69 -20.23
C ASN A 181 -7.55 -10.17 -20.42
N LEU A 182 -6.71 -9.61 -19.56
CA LEU A 182 -6.30 -8.22 -19.66
C LEU A 182 -4.91 -8.10 -20.27
N PHE A 183 -4.73 -7.00 -20.99
CA PHE A 183 -3.45 -6.58 -21.54
C PHE A 183 -3.28 -5.09 -21.30
N PHE A 184 -2.04 -4.65 -21.18
CA PHE A 184 -1.72 -3.25 -20.95
C PHE A 184 -0.91 -2.73 -22.13
N ALA A 185 -1.38 -1.68 -22.79
CA ALA A 185 -0.61 -1.01 -23.85
C ALA A 185 -0.12 0.35 -23.38
N ILE A 186 1.19 0.54 -23.31
CA ILE A 186 1.80 1.85 -23.07
C ILE A 186 2.11 2.50 -24.41
N GLN A 187 1.47 3.62 -24.71
CA GLN A 187 1.71 4.36 -25.95
C GLN A 187 3.04 5.11 -25.87
N GLN A 188 3.95 4.89 -26.82
CA GLN A 188 5.22 5.60 -26.93
C GLN A 188 5.26 6.35 -28.27
N GLY A 189 4.84 7.62 -28.24
CA GLY A 189 4.63 8.41 -29.45
C GLY A 189 3.56 7.76 -30.35
N LYS A 190 3.96 7.34 -31.56
CA LYS A 190 3.06 6.65 -32.50
C LYS A 190 2.99 5.13 -32.29
N LYS A 191 3.92 4.53 -31.54
CA LYS A 191 4.00 3.09 -31.25
C LYS A 191 3.36 2.77 -29.90
N ALA A 192 3.27 1.49 -29.56
CA ALA A 192 2.93 1.07 -28.20
C ALA A 192 3.70 -0.20 -27.82
N VAL A 193 3.99 -0.39 -26.54
CA VAL A 193 4.44 -1.67 -26.00
C VAL A 193 3.24 -2.32 -25.32
N LEU A 194 2.92 -3.54 -25.73
CA LEU A 194 1.85 -4.34 -25.19
C LEU A 194 2.43 -5.35 -24.20
N TYR A 195 1.93 -5.32 -22.98
CA TYR A 195 2.25 -6.21 -21.89
C TYR A 195 1.08 -7.16 -21.66
N ASP A 196 1.39 -8.40 -21.30
CA ASP A 196 0.39 -9.31 -20.75
C ASP A 196 -0.03 -8.87 -19.34
N TYR A 197 -1.01 -9.57 -18.78
CA TYR A 197 -1.52 -9.28 -17.44
C TYR A 197 -0.42 -9.42 -16.35
N ASP A 198 0.53 -10.32 -16.56
CA ASP A 198 1.62 -10.62 -15.62
C ASP A 198 2.83 -9.69 -15.74
N LEU A 199 2.81 -8.75 -16.69
CA LEU A 199 3.93 -7.86 -16.98
C LEU A 199 5.23 -8.62 -17.23
N ASN A 200 5.14 -9.81 -17.85
CA ASN A 200 6.29 -10.65 -18.08
C ASN A 200 7.12 -10.09 -19.25
N PRO A 201 8.36 -9.61 -19.02
CA PRO A 201 9.15 -8.96 -20.06
C PRO A 201 9.43 -9.85 -21.28
N LYS A 202 9.34 -11.18 -21.11
CA LYS A 202 9.52 -12.15 -22.20
C LYS A 202 8.34 -12.20 -23.17
N THR A 203 7.18 -11.72 -22.74
CA THR A 203 5.95 -11.70 -23.54
C THR A 203 5.67 -10.32 -24.13
N ASP A 204 6.39 -9.29 -23.72
CA ASP A 204 6.18 -7.92 -24.20
C ASP A 204 6.33 -7.81 -25.72
N LYS A 205 5.38 -7.12 -26.35
CA LYS A 205 5.38 -6.92 -27.80
C LYS A 205 5.31 -5.45 -28.17
N THR A 206 6.30 -5.00 -28.94
CA THR A 206 6.23 -3.66 -29.54
C THR A 206 5.32 -3.67 -30.76
N LEU A 207 4.23 -2.91 -30.68
CA LEU A 207 3.34 -2.64 -31.80
C LEU A 207 3.88 -1.48 -32.63
N SER A 208 4.01 -1.71 -33.94
CA SER A 208 4.31 -0.64 -34.90
C SER A 208 3.20 0.42 -34.91
N ALA A 209 3.48 1.61 -35.44
CA ALA A 209 2.50 2.70 -35.48
C ALA A 209 1.20 2.32 -36.19
N TRP A 210 1.32 1.53 -37.27
CA TRP A 210 0.16 1.03 -37.99
C TRP A 210 -0.62 0.01 -37.14
N SER A 211 0.06 -0.98 -36.55
CA SER A 211 -0.58 -2.02 -35.73
C SER A 211 -1.30 -1.42 -34.52
N TRP A 212 -0.66 -0.43 -33.86
CA TRP A 212 -1.25 0.30 -32.76
C TRP A 212 -2.48 1.11 -33.18
N SER A 213 -2.40 1.80 -34.32
CA SER A 213 -3.54 2.54 -34.88
C SER A 213 -4.75 1.63 -35.17
N GLN A 214 -4.51 0.43 -35.73
CA GLN A 214 -5.56 -0.55 -35.97
C GLN A 214 -6.19 -1.06 -34.67
N LEU A 215 -5.36 -1.43 -33.69
CA LEU A 215 -5.85 -1.90 -32.40
C LEU A 215 -6.72 -0.84 -31.70
N LYS A 216 -6.31 0.44 -31.71
CA LYS A 216 -7.10 1.55 -31.15
C LYS A 216 -8.47 1.75 -31.81
N LYS A 217 -8.58 1.47 -33.11
CA LYS A 217 -9.85 1.53 -33.84
C LYS A 217 -10.77 0.37 -33.48
N GLN A 218 -10.21 -0.79 -33.13
CA GLN A 218 -10.96 -1.98 -32.73
C GLN A 218 -11.46 -1.93 -31.27
N LEU A 219 -10.90 -1.06 -30.44
CA LEU A 219 -11.36 -0.88 -29.06
C LEU A 219 -12.83 -0.43 -29.05
N THR A 220 -13.67 -1.20 -28.37
CA THR A 220 -15.06 -0.89 -28.02
C THR A 220 -15.19 -0.65 -26.53
N ASP A 221 -16.38 -0.24 -26.06
CA ASP A 221 -16.70 -0.08 -24.63
C ASP A 221 -15.67 0.80 -23.90
N LYS A 222 -15.30 1.91 -24.56
CA LYS A 222 -14.24 2.78 -24.08
C LYS A 222 -14.71 3.51 -22.82
N GLN A 223 -13.93 3.42 -21.78
CA GLN A 223 -14.13 4.15 -20.54
C GLN A 223 -12.83 4.88 -20.18
N GLN A 224 -12.91 6.19 -19.97
CA GLN A 224 -11.79 6.94 -19.43
C GLN A 224 -11.72 6.67 -17.92
N LEU A 225 -10.61 6.10 -17.45
CA LEU A 225 -10.39 5.84 -16.03
C LEU A 225 -9.65 7.02 -15.37
N SER A 226 -8.76 7.68 -16.11
CA SER A 226 -8.06 8.90 -15.71
C SER A 226 -7.54 9.65 -16.93
N ASP A 227 -6.97 10.86 -16.79
CA ASP A 227 -6.46 11.65 -17.93
C ASP A 227 -5.51 10.89 -18.87
N LYS A 228 -4.82 9.85 -18.37
CA LYS A 228 -3.90 9.02 -19.16
C LYS A 228 -4.26 7.54 -19.17
N ILE A 229 -5.34 7.11 -18.53
CA ILE A 229 -5.74 5.70 -18.50
C ILE A 229 -7.10 5.55 -19.18
N THR A 230 -7.12 4.76 -20.25
CA THR A 230 -8.36 4.40 -20.96
C THR A 230 -8.53 2.88 -20.92
N LEU A 231 -9.69 2.42 -20.45
CA LEU A 231 -10.14 1.04 -20.62
C LEU A 231 -10.84 0.91 -21.98
N GLY A 232 -10.60 -0.20 -22.66
CA GLY A 232 -11.39 -0.62 -23.81
C GLY A 232 -11.37 -2.13 -23.99
N SER A 233 -12.28 -2.63 -24.81
CA SER A 233 -12.40 -4.06 -25.07
C SER A 233 -12.17 -4.37 -26.55
N VAL A 234 -11.59 -5.53 -26.86
CA VAL A 234 -11.45 -6.02 -28.24
C VAL A 234 -12.04 -7.42 -28.36
N ALA A 235 -12.59 -7.78 -29.51
CA ALA A 235 -13.24 -9.08 -29.71
C ALA A 235 -12.27 -10.25 -29.56
N ASN A 236 -11.03 -10.09 -30.03
CA ASN A 236 -9.95 -11.07 -29.91
C ASN A 236 -8.61 -10.34 -30.08
N ILE A 237 -7.73 -10.42 -29.08
CA ILE A 237 -6.40 -9.82 -29.20
C ILE A 237 -5.46 -10.79 -29.92
N LYS A 238 -5.21 -10.55 -31.21
CA LYS A 238 -4.25 -11.34 -32.01
C LYS A 238 -2.79 -10.91 -31.79
N ALA A 239 -2.55 -10.04 -30.82
CA ALA A 239 -1.22 -9.50 -30.57
C ALA A 239 -0.29 -10.54 -29.92
N PHE A 240 -0.81 -11.68 -29.48
CA PHE A 240 -0.05 -12.84 -29.04
C PHE A 240 -0.32 -14.02 -29.98
#